data_AF-A0A822ECW6-F1
#
_entry.id   AF-A0A822ECW6-F1
#
_cell.length_a   1.000
_cell.length_b   1.000
_cell.length_c   1.000
_cell.angle_alpha   90.00
_cell.angle_beta   90.00
_cell.angle_gamma   90.00
#
_symmetry.space_group_name_H-M   'P 1'
#
loop_
_entity.id
_entity.type
_entity.pdbx_description
1 polymer ?
#
loop_
_entity_poly.entity_id
_entity_poly.type
_entity_poly.pdbx_seq_one_letter_code
_entity_poly.pdbx_strand_id
1 'polypeptide(L)' 'SDLREIGKKSLPEIAKLDQTTKPYIVQLHKTQNVSASKNKERSSTRPHLYRLTITDGHIFQNALILPSLRNFK' A
#
# COMPACT_ATOMS: atom_id res chain seq x y z
N SER A 1 7.27 -9.79 13.56
CA SER A 1 7.53 -8.69 14.53
C SER A 1 6.88 -7.44 14.02
N ASP A 2 6.29 -6.63 14.90
CA ASP A 2 5.62 -5.38 14.54
C ASP A 2 6.62 -4.23 14.40
N LEU A 3 6.63 -3.51 13.28
CA LEU A 3 7.53 -2.39 13.04
C LEU A 3 7.32 -1.23 14.02
N ARG A 4 6.16 -1.13 14.68
CA ARG A 4 5.97 -0.15 15.76
C ARG A 4 6.89 -0.40 16.95
N GLU A 5 7.35 -1.63 17.14
CA GLU A 5 8.21 -2.04 18.25
C GLU A 5 9.70 -2.03 17.88
N ILE A 6 10.03 -2.41 16.63
CA ILE A 6 11.42 -2.63 16.19
C ILE A 6 11.89 -1.72 15.05
N GLY A 7 10.97 -0.97 14.46
CA GLY A 7 11.22 -0.15 13.27
C GLY A 7 11.95 1.14 13.58
N LYS A 8 12.44 1.79 12.52
CA LYS A 8 13.01 3.13 12.55
C LYS A 8 12.28 4.00 11.53
N LYS A 9 12.11 5.29 11.85
CA LYS A 9 11.60 6.29 10.90
C LYS A 9 12.41 6.24 9.61
N SER A 10 11.76 5.93 8.50
CA SER A 10 12.42 5.81 7.20
C SER A 10 11.57 6.29 6.05
N LEU A 11 10.23 6.27 6.17
CA LEU A 11 9.35 6.73 5.11
C LEU A 11 9.43 8.26 4.93
N PRO A 12 9.51 8.75 3.68
CA PRO A 12 9.59 10.18 3.40
C PRO A 12 8.21 10.83 3.50
N GLU A 13 8.18 12.15 3.66
CA GLU A 13 6.93 12.91 3.56
C GLU A 13 6.51 13.01 2.07
N ILE A 14 5.47 12.25 1.69
CA ILE A 14 5.06 12.08 0.28
C ILE A 14 4.71 13.42 -0.39
N ALA A 15 4.20 14.40 0.36
CA ALA A 15 3.83 15.71 -0.18
C ALA A 15 4.99 16.49 -0.84
N LYS A 16 6.23 16.08 -0.59
CA LYS A 16 7.45 16.73 -1.12
C LYS A 16 8.27 15.82 -2.03
N LEU A 17 7.74 14.65 -2.39
CA LEU A 17 8.49 13.62 -3.11
C LEU A 17 7.70 13.09 -4.31
N ASP A 18 8.15 13.43 -5.51
CA ASP A 18 7.51 13.01 -6.76
C ASP A 18 7.83 11.54 -7.11
N GLN A 19 9.09 11.13 -6.95
CA GLN A 19 9.53 9.76 -7.23
C GLN A 19 10.74 9.38 -6.38
N THR A 20 10.87 8.10 -6.05
CA THR A 20 12.06 7.57 -5.38
C THR A 20 12.37 6.15 -5.86
N THR A 21 13.66 5.83 -5.95
CA THR A 21 14.18 4.49 -6.24
C THR A 21 14.73 3.80 -4.99
N LYS A 22 14.78 4.52 -3.85
CA LYS A 22 15.27 3.97 -2.59
C LYS A 22 14.31 2.86 -2.12
N PRO A 23 14.81 1.68 -1.74
CA PRO A 23 13.96 0.65 -1.14
C PRO A 23 13.56 1.06 0.28
N TYR A 24 12.30 0.79 0.63
CA TYR A 24 11.78 0.98 1.97
C TYR A 24 11.21 -0.33 2.48
N ILE A 25 11.50 -0.64 3.75
CA ILE A 25 10.84 -1.73 4.46
C ILE A 25 9.62 -1.13 5.14
N VAL A 26 8.45 -1.68 4.83
CA VAL A 26 7.18 -1.24 5.39
C VAL A 26 6.37 -2.44 5.85
N GLN A 27 5.52 -2.22 6.84
CA GLN A 27 4.50 -3.16 7.28
C GLN A 27 3.16 -2.75 6.72
N LEU A 28 2.44 -3.74 6.20
CA LEU A 28 1.07 -3.57 5.75
C LEU A 28 0.14 -3.51 6.96
N HIS A 29 -0.62 -2.42 7.08
CA HIS A 29 -1.58 -2.23 8.16
C HIS A 29 -3.01 -2.58 7.72
N LYS A 30 -3.43 -2.12 6.54
CA LYS A 30 -4.78 -2.37 6.00
C LYS A 30 -4.76 -2.48 4.49
N THR A 31 -5.58 -3.38 3.95
CA THR A 31 -5.84 -3.52 2.51
C THR A 31 -7.31 -3.24 2.20
N GLN A 32 -7.57 -2.53 1.12
CA GLN A 32 -8.92 -2.34 0.62
C GLN A 32 -8.93 -2.48 -0.90
N ASN A 33 -9.76 -3.40 -1.41
CA ASN A 33 -10.07 -3.43 -2.82
C ASN A 33 -10.96 -2.22 -3.17
N VAL A 34 -10.41 -1.26 -3.90
CA VAL A 34 -11.15 -0.06 -4.33
C VAL A 34 -11.77 -0.21 -5.72
N SER A 35 -11.39 -1.26 -6.46
CA SER A 35 -12.01 -1.62 -7.74
C SER A 35 -13.31 -2.39 -7.60
N ALA A 36 -13.53 -3.08 -6.48
CA ALA A 36 -14.76 -3.79 -6.19
C ALA A 36 -15.82 -2.79 -5.70
N SER A 37 -16.81 -2.46 -6.54
CA SER A 37 -18.02 -1.79 -6.04
C SER A 37 -18.71 -2.73 -5.04
N LYS A 38 -19.17 -2.19 -3.91
CA LYS A 38 -19.78 -2.97 -2.81
C LYS A 38 -20.91 -3.93 -3.24
N ASN A 39 -21.51 -3.71 -4.41
CA ASN A 39 -22.68 -4.45 -4.93
C ASN A 39 -22.46 -5.19 -6.27
N LYS A 40 -21.23 -5.30 -6.81
CA LYS A 40 -21.03 -6.10 -8.05
C LYS A 40 -20.07 -7.25 -7.81
N GLU A 41 -20.65 -8.43 -7.78
CA GLU A 41 -19.96 -9.69 -7.99
C GLU A 41 -19.06 -9.59 -9.23
N ARG A 42 -17.76 -9.76 -9.01
CA ARG A 42 -16.78 -10.33 -9.95
C ARG A 42 -17.03 -10.08 -11.44
N SER A 43 -16.95 -8.82 -11.91
CA SER A 43 -16.63 -8.63 -13.34
C SER A 43 -15.15 -8.98 -13.52
N SER A 44 -14.87 -10.22 -13.93
CA SER A 44 -13.53 -10.84 -14.07
C SER A 44 -12.55 -10.11 -15.03
N THR A 45 -12.96 -8.99 -15.62
CA THR A 45 -12.21 -8.28 -16.68
C THR A 45 -11.58 -6.96 -16.24
N ARG A 46 -11.87 -6.46 -15.02
CA ARG A 46 -11.25 -5.22 -14.52
C ARG A 46 -10.04 -5.50 -13.65
N PRO A 47 -8.91 -4.81 -13.87
CA PRO A 47 -7.74 -4.95 -13.01
C PRO A 47 -8.09 -4.59 -11.57
N HIS A 48 -7.70 -5.46 -10.63
CA HIS A 48 -7.92 -5.21 -9.22
C HIS A 48 -7.03 -4.06 -8.75
N LEU A 49 -7.67 -3.01 -8.24
CA LEU A 49 -7.01 -1.85 -7.66
C LEU A 49 -7.13 -1.93 -6.14
N TYR A 50 -5.99 -1.94 -5.45
CA TYR A 50 -5.93 -2.02 -4.00
C TYR A 50 -5.36 -0.74 -3.41
N ARG A 51 -6.09 -0.16 -2.46
CA ARG A 51 -5.55 0.85 -1.56
C ARG A 51 -4.95 0.15 -0.35
N LEU A 52 -3.70 0.45 -0.06
CA LEU A 52 -2.98 -0.02 1.11
C LEU A 52 -2.82 1.13 2.10
N THR A 53 -2.87 0.79 3.38
CA THR A 53 -2.27 1.61 4.43
C THR A 53 -1.00 0.91 4.90
N ILE A 54 0.13 1.58 4.77
CA ILE A 54 1.47 1.06 5.10
C ILE A 54 2.09 1.89 6.22
N THR A 55 3.04 1.31 6.95
CA THR A 55 3.78 1.99 8.00
C THR A 55 5.22 1.51 8.11
N ASP A 56 6.14 2.39 8.46
CA ASP A 56 7.50 2.04 8.91
C ASP A 56 7.56 1.81 10.44
N GLY A 57 6.40 1.81 11.10
CA GLY A 57 6.26 1.76 12.55
C GLY A 57 6.12 3.13 13.21
N HIS A 58 6.30 4.24 12.48
CA HIS A 58 6.20 5.58 13.05
C HIS A 58 5.18 6.46 12.33
N ILE A 59 5.06 6.33 11.01
CA ILE A 59 4.05 7.05 10.23
C ILE A 59 3.17 6.09 9.43
N PHE A 60 1.93 6.49 9.18
CA PHE A 60 1.01 5.78 8.31
C PHE A 60 0.86 6.54 6.99
N GLN A 61 0.94 5.81 5.88
CA GLN A 61 0.77 6.37 4.56
C GLN A 61 -0.16 5.50 3.72
N ASN A 62 -0.86 6.13 2.79
CA ASN A 62 -1.71 5.42 1.84
C ASN A 62 -0.94 5.20 0.54
N ALA A 63 -1.00 3.98 0.02
CA ALA A 63 -0.42 3.61 -1.26
C ALA A 63 -1.48 2.97 -2.16
N LEU A 64 -1.31 3.11 -3.47
CA LEU A 64 -2.16 2.47 -4.47
C LEU A 64 -1.32 1.44 -5.21
N ILE A 65 -1.74 0.18 -5.21
CA ILE A 65 -1.09 -0.85 -6.01
C ILE A 65 -1.56 -0.70 -7.45
N LEU A 66 -0.59 -0.47 -8.34
CA LEU A 66 -0.85 -0.50 -9.77
C LEU A 66 -0.96 -1.96 -10.26
N PRO A 67 -1.88 -2.28 -11.18
CA PRO A 67 -2.19 -3.66 -11.59
C PRO A 67 -1.02 -4.46 -12.19
N SER A 68 0.06 -3.80 -12.60
CA SER A 68 1.27 -4.46 -13.12
C SER A 68 2.00 -5.29 -12.04
N LEU A 69 1.71 -5.07 -10.76
CA LEU A 69 2.27 -5.81 -9.64
C LEU A 69 1.50 -7.13 -9.40
N ARG A 70 1.90 -8.19 -10.10
CA ARG A 70 1.20 -9.49 -10.14
C ARG A 70 1.23 -10.30 -8.84
N ASN A 71 2.03 -9.90 -7.85
CA ASN A 71 2.35 -10.73 -6.68
C ASN A 71 1.68 -10.28 -5.38
N PHE A 72 0.73 -9.34 -5.41
CA PHE A 72 -0.06 -8.98 -4.24
C PHE A 72 -1.32 -9.86 -4.19
N LYS A 73 -1.24 -10.97 -3.45
CA LYS A 73 -2.37 -11.90 -3.22
C LYS A 73 -2.76 -11.90 -1.75
#